data_AF-A0A5A8DFK8-F1
#
_entry.id   AF-A0A5A8DFK8-F1
#
_cell.length_a   1.000
_cell.length_b   1.000
_cell.length_c   1.000
_cell.angle_alpha   90.00
_cell.angle_beta   90.00
_cell.angle_gamma   90.00
#
_symmetry.space_group_name_H-M   'P 1'
#
loop_
_entity.id
_entity.type
_entity.pdbx_description
1 polymer ?
#
loop_
_entity_poly.entity_id
_entity_poly.type
_entity_poly.pdbx_seq_one_letter_code
_entity_poly.pdbx_strand_id
1 'polypeptide(L)'
;MFDRQPLSSTPAAAAPLAVAPPQPRGLIDGQHRLLALGRAAQTLQAEARACREGEGSASEGEFDFGVLVEDYVVSSWDSTKSLFLQLNRAETVPEIDLPDALAPQHKATIDATVATLVSKYPRCFSSSARCRAPNLHAPSLRTALMSTGVVQRRMWTSSQLCARLEALNSRLSTLPNTAFAVNRRGQALRKARGAGFFLGMTSSWLDDLDA
;
A
#
# COMPACT_ATOMS: atom_id res chain seq x y z
N MET A 1 16.11 -52.18 67.66
CA MET A 1 14.81 -52.48 67.01
C MET A 1 14.65 -51.44 65.91
N PHE A 2 15.15 -51.74 64.72
CA PHE A 2 15.11 -50.83 63.57
C PHE A 2 14.26 -51.47 62.49
N ASP A 3 13.12 -50.85 62.23
CA ASP A 3 12.14 -51.25 61.23
C ASP A 3 12.71 -51.03 59.82
N ARG A 4 12.72 -52.09 59.00
CA ARG A 4 13.02 -52.01 57.58
C ARG A 4 11.71 -51.77 56.82
N GLN A 5 11.53 -50.57 56.29
CA GLN A 5 10.47 -50.34 55.29
C GLN A 5 10.88 -50.93 53.92
N PRO A 6 9.97 -51.61 53.20
CA PRO A 6 10.25 -52.07 51.85
C PRO A 6 10.05 -50.92 50.85
N LEU A 7 11.08 -50.67 50.03
CA LEU A 7 10.99 -49.85 48.83
C LEU A 7 10.28 -50.65 47.73
N SER A 8 9.04 -50.26 47.42
CA SER A 8 8.34 -50.68 46.21
C SER A 8 7.63 -49.47 45.62
N SER A 9 8.22 -48.88 44.59
CA SER A 9 7.54 -47.97 43.68
C SER A 9 8.04 -48.23 42.27
N THR A 10 7.27 -49.01 41.53
CA THR A 10 7.38 -49.12 40.08
C THR A 10 6.97 -47.77 39.48
N PRO A 11 7.77 -47.12 38.61
CA PRO A 11 7.34 -45.90 37.94
C PRO A 11 6.20 -46.23 36.98
N ALA A 12 5.07 -45.53 37.14
CA ALA A 12 3.95 -45.60 36.21
C ALA A 12 4.42 -45.12 34.82
N ALA A 13 4.22 -45.96 33.80
CA ALA A 13 4.51 -45.62 32.42
C ALA A 13 3.70 -44.37 32.02
N ALA A 14 4.40 -43.30 31.63
CA ALA A 14 3.77 -42.09 31.11
C ALA A 14 2.96 -42.43 29.85
N ALA A 15 1.67 -42.14 29.88
CA ALA A 15 0.80 -42.31 28.72
C ALA A 15 1.32 -41.44 27.55
N PRO A 16 1.34 -41.97 26.31
CA PRO A 16 1.76 -41.19 25.16
C PRO A 16 0.84 -39.97 25.00
N LEU A 17 1.43 -38.78 24.96
CA LEU A 17 0.75 -37.53 24.63
C LEU A 17 0.04 -37.71 23.28
N ALA A 18 -1.29 -37.69 23.30
CA ALA A 18 -2.10 -37.78 22.11
C ALA A 18 -1.75 -36.61 21.18
N VAL A 19 -1.12 -36.92 20.05
CA VAL A 19 -0.88 -35.94 18.98
C VAL A 19 -2.25 -35.60 18.41
N ALA A 20 -2.70 -34.36 18.62
CA ALA A 20 -3.97 -33.90 18.09
C ALA A 20 -3.97 -34.06 16.55
N PRO A 21 -5.11 -34.48 15.94
CA PRO A 21 -5.18 -34.64 14.50
C PRO A 21 -4.85 -33.31 13.80
N PRO A 22 -4.12 -33.35 12.67
CA PRO A 22 -3.74 -32.13 11.96
C PRO A 22 -5.02 -31.38 11.57
N GLN A 23 -5.17 -30.17 12.10
CA GLN A 23 -6.28 -29.31 11.72
C GLN A 23 -6.12 -28.91 10.24
N PRO A 24 -7.20 -28.88 9.45
CA PRO A 24 -7.14 -28.43 8.08
C PRO A 24 -6.59 -26.99 8.04
N ARG A 25 -5.49 -26.79 7.34
CA ARG A 25 -4.92 -25.46 7.08
C ARG A 25 -5.30 -25.06 5.66
N GLY A 26 -5.81 -23.84 5.51
CA GLY A 26 -6.15 -23.27 4.21
C GLY A 26 -5.10 -22.24 3.83
N LEU A 27 -4.29 -22.52 2.81
CA LEU A 27 -3.49 -21.49 2.16
C LEU A 27 -4.42 -20.72 1.21
N ILE A 28 -4.79 -19.49 1.56
CA ILE A 28 -5.60 -18.64 0.68
C ILE A 28 -4.71 -17.58 0.07
N ASP A 29 -4.39 -17.80 -1.20
CA ASP A 29 -3.52 -16.94 -1.99
C ASP A 29 -4.35 -15.89 -2.73
N GLY A 30 -4.21 -14.62 -2.33
CA GLY A 30 -4.92 -13.48 -2.90
C GLY A 30 -4.24 -12.88 -4.14
N GLN A 31 -4.80 -11.76 -4.64
CA GLN A 31 -4.31 -10.99 -5.81
C GLN A 31 -2.83 -10.56 -5.74
N HIS A 32 -2.20 -10.67 -4.58
CA HIS A 32 -0.78 -10.38 -4.34
C HIS A 32 0.18 -11.35 -5.04
N ARG A 33 -0.25 -12.60 -5.34
CA ARG A 33 0.59 -13.55 -6.11
C ARG A 33 0.94 -13.04 -7.50
N LEU A 34 -0.02 -12.40 -8.18
CA LEU A 34 0.19 -11.88 -9.54
C LEU A 34 1.18 -10.71 -9.56
N LEU A 35 1.17 -9.87 -8.52
CA LEU A 35 2.16 -8.80 -8.36
C LEU A 35 3.55 -9.36 -8.03
N ALA A 36 3.63 -10.34 -7.13
CA ALA A 36 4.90 -11.00 -6.80
C ALA A 36 5.49 -11.74 -8.00
N LEU A 37 4.67 -12.52 -8.71
CA LEU A 37 5.05 -13.20 -9.97
C LEU A 37 5.41 -12.18 -11.06
N GLY A 38 4.68 -11.07 -11.14
CA GLY A 38 4.96 -9.98 -12.07
C GLY A 38 6.32 -9.33 -11.80
N ARG A 39 6.65 -9.06 -10.53
CA ARG A 39 7.97 -8.53 -10.12
C ARG A 39 9.07 -9.55 -10.39
N ALA A 40 8.88 -10.81 -10.02
CA ALA A 40 9.85 -11.88 -10.32
C ALA A 40 10.11 -12.01 -11.83
N ALA A 41 9.05 -11.93 -12.66
CA ALA A 41 9.19 -11.93 -14.11
C ALA A 41 9.93 -10.70 -14.65
N GLN A 42 9.72 -9.51 -14.06
CA GLN A 42 10.46 -8.29 -14.43
C GLN A 42 11.95 -8.41 -14.07
N THR A 43 12.27 -8.93 -12.89
CA THR A 43 13.67 -9.16 -12.45
C THR A 43 14.36 -10.14 -13.39
N LEU A 44 13.73 -11.28 -13.69
CA LEU A 44 14.24 -12.25 -14.67
C LEU A 44 14.48 -11.63 -16.06
N GLN A 45 13.57 -10.77 -16.51
CA GLN A 45 13.73 -10.07 -17.80
C GLN A 45 14.88 -9.06 -17.77
N ALA A 46 15.11 -8.37 -16.65
CA ALA A 46 16.21 -7.44 -16.50
C ALA A 46 17.57 -8.17 -16.48
N GLU A 47 17.68 -9.26 -15.73
CA GLU A 47 18.87 -10.12 -15.69
C GLU A 47 19.17 -10.73 -17.06
N ALA A 48 18.14 -11.22 -17.77
CA ALA A 48 18.29 -11.75 -19.12
C ALA A 48 18.75 -10.71 -20.14
N ARG A 49 18.42 -9.42 -19.94
CA ARG A 49 18.92 -8.31 -20.78
C ARG A 49 20.39 -8.01 -20.46
N ALA A 50 20.75 -7.90 -19.18
CA ALA A 50 22.13 -7.65 -18.75
C ALA A 50 23.10 -8.74 -19.26
N CYS A 51 22.67 -10.02 -19.26
CA CYS A 51 23.45 -11.11 -19.83
C CYS A 51 23.66 -10.98 -21.36
N ARG A 52 22.68 -10.45 -22.10
CA ARG A 52 22.78 -10.25 -23.56
C ARG A 52 23.69 -9.09 -23.94
N GLU A 53 23.81 -8.09 -23.07
CA GLU A 53 24.67 -6.92 -23.26
C GLU A 53 26.12 -7.17 -22.81
N GLY A 54 26.44 -8.39 -22.35
CA GLY A 54 27.81 -8.81 -22.02
C GLY A 54 28.30 -8.37 -20.64
N GLU A 55 27.42 -7.83 -19.80
CA GLU A 55 27.76 -7.27 -18.48
C GLU A 55 27.51 -8.23 -17.30
N GLY A 56 27.18 -9.51 -17.53
CA GLY A 56 26.99 -10.45 -16.42
C GLY A 56 27.00 -11.93 -16.81
N SER A 57 27.52 -12.77 -15.91
CA SER A 57 27.27 -14.22 -15.92
C SER A 57 25.89 -14.49 -15.34
N ALA A 58 25.10 -15.37 -15.96
CA ALA A 58 23.84 -15.84 -15.40
C ALA A 58 24.12 -16.56 -14.07
N SER A 59 24.05 -15.85 -12.95
CA SER A 59 23.91 -16.48 -11.64
C SER A 59 22.60 -17.25 -11.67
N GLU A 60 22.58 -18.48 -11.13
CA GLU A 60 21.33 -19.13 -10.77
C GLU A 60 20.57 -18.13 -9.89
N GLY A 61 19.54 -17.49 -10.46
CA GLY A 61 18.90 -16.31 -9.90
C GLY A 61 18.31 -16.64 -8.55
N GLU A 62 19.07 -16.38 -7.49
CA GLU A 62 18.59 -16.44 -6.13
C GLU A 62 17.62 -15.26 -5.99
N PHE A 63 16.34 -15.57 -6.01
CA PHE A 63 15.29 -14.60 -5.78
C PHE A 63 15.34 -14.16 -4.31
N ASP A 64 16.20 -13.21 -4.00
CA ASP A 64 16.25 -12.58 -2.68
C ASP A 64 15.16 -11.51 -2.58
N PHE A 65 13.90 -11.97 -2.48
CA PHE A 65 12.82 -11.11 -2.04
C PHE A 65 11.94 -11.84 -1.04
N GLY A 66 11.65 -11.17 0.08
CA GLY A 66 10.76 -11.70 1.10
C GLY A 66 9.34 -11.85 0.56
N VAL A 67 8.76 -13.04 0.67
CA VAL A 67 7.34 -13.28 0.44
C VAL A 67 6.63 -13.35 1.78
N LEU A 68 5.69 -12.43 2.02
CA LEU A 68 4.79 -12.53 3.16
C LEU A 68 3.68 -13.52 2.82
N VAL A 69 3.59 -14.61 3.58
CA VAL A 69 2.51 -15.60 3.48
C VAL A 69 1.63 -15.48 4.71
N GLU A 70 0.35 -15.20 4.50
CA GLU A 70 -0.65 -15.17 5.56
C GLU A 70 -1.25 -16.58 5.74
N ASP A 71 -0.95 -17.23 6.87
CA ASP A 71 -1.56 -18.51 7.26
C ASP A 71 -2.80 -18.24 8.13
N TYR A 72 -3.96 -18.68 7.65
CA TYR A 72 -5.22 -18.53 8.37
C TYR A 72 -5.69 -19.88 8.88
N VAL A 73 -5.86 -19.98 10.20
CA VAL A 73 -6.45 -21.16 10.83
C VAL A 73 -7.94 -21.20 10.51
N VAL A 74 -8.38 -22.24 9.82
CA VAL A 74 -9.78 -22.47 9.43
C VAL A 74 -10.26 -23.81 9.98
N SER A 75 -11.48 -23.86 10.52
CA SER A 75 -12.01 -25.06 11.18
C SER A 75 -12.99 -25.85 10.31
N SER A 76 -13.44 -25.27 9.19
CA SER A 76 -14.40 -25.89 8.27
C SER A 76 -14.34 -25.31 6.86
N TRP A 77 -14.89 -26.02 5.89
CA TRP A 77 -15.00 -25.56 4.51
C TRP A 77 -15.79 -24.24 4.35
N ASP A 78 -16.83 -24.05 5.15
CA ASP A 78 -17.61 -22.81 5.14
C ASP A 78 -16.81 -21.63 5.71
N SER A 79 -15.95 -21.87 6.71
CA SER A 79 -15.02 -20.85 7.22
C SER A 79 -13.99 -20.45 6.15
N THR A 80 -13.49 -21.40 5.35
CA THR A 80 -12.60 -21.14 4.22
C THR A 80 -13.28 -20.27 3.16
N LYS A 81 -14.53 -20.58 2.78
CA LYS A 81 -15.29 -19.77 1.81
C LYS A 81 -15.56 -18.36 2.31
N SER A 82 -15.95 -18.22 3.58
CA SER A 82 -16.18 -16.91 4.20
C SER A 82 -14.90 -16.08 4.20
N LEU A 83 -13.77 -16.67 4.60
CA LEU A 83 -12.46 -16.03 4.58
C LEU A 83 -12.06 -15.62 3.15
N PHE A 84 -12.24 -16.49 2.16
CA PHE A 84 -11.99 -16.17 0.76
C PHE A 84 -12.81 -14.96 0.28
N LEU A 85 -14.10 -14.90 0.60
CA LEU A 85 -14.94 -13.77 0.25
C LEU A 85 -14.54 -12.49 0.99
N GLN A 86 -14.10 -12.60 2.25
CA GLN A 86 -13.60 -11.46 3.02
C GLN A 86 -12.32 -10.91 2.42
N LEU A 87 -11.35 -11.76 2.11
CA LEU A 87 -10.08 -11.36 1.47
C LEU A 87 -10.32 -10.69 0.11
N ASN A 88 -11.25 -11.20 -0.69
CA ASN A 88 -11.59 -10.58 -1.98
C ASN A 88 -12.40 -9.28 -1.84
N ARG A 89 -13.06 -9.05 -0.71
CA ARG A 89 -13.76 -7.80 -0.40
C ARG A 89 -12.86 -6.77 0.25
N ALA A 90 -11.76 -7.20 0.86
CA ALA A 90 -10.84 -6.31 1.53
C ALA A 90 -10.29 -5.28 0.53
N GLU A 91 -10.42 -4.01 0.89
CA GLU A 91 -9.81 -2.94 0.11
C GLU A 91 -8.29 -3.02 0.25
N THR A 92 -7.56 -2.76 -0.84
CA THR A 92 -6.11 -2.72 -0.81
C THR A 92 -5.65 -1.68 0.22
N VAL A 93 -4.84 -2.12 1.18
CA VAL A 93 -4.21 -1.21 2.14
C VAL A 93 -3.28 -0.26 1.38
N PRO A 94 -3.45 1.07 1.52
CA PRO A 94 -2.55 2.02 0.88
C PRO A 94 -1.11 1.79 1.33
N GLU A 95 -0.16 1.87 0.40
CA GLU A 95 1.26 1.61 0.67
C GLU A 95 1.84 2.49 1.80
N ILE A 96 1.37 3.75 1.91
CA ILE A 96 1.76 4.67 2.99
C ILE A 96 1.34 4.21 4.40
N ASP A 97 0.36 3.31 4.48
CA ASP A 97 -0.15 2.75 5.73
C ASP A 97 0.49 1.39 6.07
N LEU A 98 1.36 0.87 5.20
CA LEU A 98 2.16 -0.31 5.52
C LEU A 98 3.24 0.04 6.56
N PRO A 99 3.60 -0.91 7.45
CA PRO A 99 4.69 -0.73 8.38
C PRO A 99 6.01 -0.49 7.61
N ASP A 100 6.85 0.39 8.15
CA ASP A 100 8.18 0.73 7.62
C ASP A 100 8.23 1.29 6.18
N ALA A 101 7.09 1.44 5.49
CA ALA A 101 7.02 2.03 4.16
C ALA A 101 7.44 3.52 4.15
N LEU A 102 7.19 4.22 5.25
CA LEU A 102 7.57 5.61 5.41
C LEU A 102 7.86 5.94 6.88
N ALA A 103 8.94 6.69 7.12
CA ALA A 103 9.26 7.16 8.48
C ALA A 103 8.05 7.90 9.10
N PRO A 104 7.73 7.68 10.39
CA PRO A 104 6.51 8.21 11.01
C PRO A 104 6.33 9.73 10.86
N GLN A 105 7.44 10.47 10.90
CA GLN A 105 7.44 11.93 10.80
C GLN A 105 7.08 12.42 9.39
N HIS A 106 7.54 11.73 8.35
CA HIS A 106 7.16 12.01 6.96
C HIS A 106 5.71 11.63 6.68
N LYS A 107 5.25 10.49 7.22
CA LYS A 107 3.84 10.08 7.15
C LYS A 107 2.93 11.12 7.80
N ALA A 108 3.26 11.55 9.02
CA ALA A 108 2.51 12.59 9.73
C ALA A 108 2.46 13.91 8.95
N THR A 109 3.55 14.27 8.27
CA THR A 109 3.60 15.45 7.40
C THR A 109 2.59 15.35 6.25
N ILE A 110 2.60 14.24 5.51
CA ILE A 110 1.66 14.00 4.40
C ILE A 110 0.22 13.96 4.90
N ASP A 111 -0.03 13.23 5.99
CA ASP A 111 -1.37 13.07 6.58
C ASP A 111 -1.95 14.44 7.00
N ALA A 112 -1.14 15.26 7.67
CA ALA A 112 -1.53 16.61 8.08
C ALA A 112 -1.81 17.51 6.88
N THR A 113 -0.94 17.51 5.86
CA THR A 113 -1.17 18.32 4.65
C THR A 113 -2.45 17.92 3.92
N VAL A 114 -2.70 16.61 3.76
CA VAL A 114 -3.93 16.14 3.10
C VAL A 114 -5.17 16.50 3.92
N ALA A 115 -5.12 16.39 5.25
CA ALA A 115 -6.20 16.83 6.12
C ALA A 115 -6.49 18.33 5.97
N THR A 116 -5.46 19.18 5.88
CA THR A 116 -5.61 20.62 5.62
C THR A 116 -6.30 20.87 4.27
N LEU A 117 -5.89 20.19 3.20
CA LEU A 117 -6.52 20.35 1.88
C LEU A 117 -7.98 19.87 1.85
N VAL A 118 -8.30 18.77 2.53
CA VAL A 118 -9.69 18.28 2.67
C VAL A 118 -10.55 19.30 3.39
N SER A 119 -10.04 19.89 4.47
CA SER A 119 -10.73 20.93 5.23
C SER A 119 -10.95 22.20 4.39
N LYS A 120 -9.96 22.60 3.58
CA LYS A 120 -10.01 23.80 2.74
C LYS A 120 -10.91 23.64 1.51
N TYR A 121 -10.92 22.45 0.89
CA TYR A 121 -11.64 22.17 -0.36
C TYR A 121 -12.61 20.98 -0.25
N PRO A 122 -13.54 20.95 0.72
CA PRO A 122 -14.32 19.75 1.04
C PRO A 122 -15.16 19.25 -0.15
N ARG A 123 -15.63 20.15 -1.02
CA ARG A 123 -16.44 19.81 -2.21
C ARG A 123 -15.65 19.14 -3.34
N CYS A 124 -14.32 19.15 -3.25
CA CYS A 124 -13.40 18.57 -4.22
C CYS A 124 -12.70 17.31 -3.69
N PHE A 125 -13.07 16.83 -2.51
CA PHE A 125 -12.67 15.51 -2.04
C PHE A 125 -13.86 14.55 -2.06
N SER A 126 -13.60 13.32 -2.48
CA SER A 126 -14.58 12.23 -2.53
C SER A 126 -14.09 11.07 -1.69
N SER A 127 -15.02 10.32 -1.11
CA SER A 127 -14.74 9.05 -0.44
C SER A 127 -14.45 7.91 -1.41
N SER A 128 -14.74 8.06 -2.71
CA SER A 128 -14.50 7.01 -3.69
C SER A 128 -13.15 7.17 -4.37
N ALA A 129 -12.36 6.09 -4.41
CA ALA A 129 -11.12 6.01 -5.20
C ALA A 129 -11.34 6.17 -6.71
N ARG A 130 -12.56 5.91 -7.21
CA ARG A 130 -12.94 6.07 -8.62
C ARG A 130 -13.59 7.43 -8.91
N CYS A 131 -13.31 8.44 -8.10
CA CYS A 131 -13.89 9.77 -8.27
C CYS A 131 -13.45 10.41 -9.59
N ARG A 132 -14.37 11.13 -10.24
CA ARG A 132 -14.08 11.88 -11.47
C ARG A 132 -13.48 13.24 -11.15
N ALA A 133 -12.63 13.73 -12.04
CA ALA A 133 -12.09 15.09 -11.97
C ALA A 133 -13.22 16.13 -11.79
N PRO A 134 -12.99 17.21 -11.02
CA PRO A 134 -11.75 17.59 -10.34
C PRO A 134 -11.60 16.98 -8.95
N ASN A 135 -12.42 15.98 -8.58
CA ASN A 135 -12.35 15.43 -7.25
C ASN A 135 -11.07 14.62 -7.06
N LEU A 136 -10.52 14.68 -5.85
CA LEU A 136 -9.48 13.79 -5.38
C LEU A 136 -10.02 12.85 -4.31
N HIS A 137 -9.35 11.71 -4.20
CA HIS A 137 -9.54 10.75 -3.11
C HIS A 137 -8.36 10.89 -2.14
N ALA A 138 -8.64 11.17 -0.87
CA ALA A 138 -7.60 11.51 0.09
C ALA A 138 -6.53 10.40 0.28
N PRO A 139 -6.90 9.11 0.46
CA PRO A 139 -5.92 8.02 0.47
C PRO A 139 -5.04 7.97 -0.79
N SER A 140 -5.63 8.13 -1.97
CA SER A 140 -4.87 8.12 -3.23
C SER A 140 -3.91 9.32 -3.33
N LEU A 141 -4.30 10.49 -2.82
CA LEU A 141 -3.42 11.65 -2.75
C LEU A 141 -2.25 11.42 -1.79
N ARG A 142 -2.47 10.78 -0.63
CA ARG A 142 -1.41 10.42 0.31
C ARG A 142 -0.37 9.52 -0.34
N THR A 143 -0.82 8.45 -1.01
CA THR A 143 0.07 7.55 -1.75
C THR A 143 0.83 8.28 -2.86
N ALA A 144 0.15 9.15 -3.64
CA ALA A 144 0.79 9.92 -4.70
C ALA A 144 1.87 10.88 -4.17
N LEU A 145 1.62 11.54 -3.04
CA LEU A 145 2.62 12.41 -2.39
C LEU A 145 3.82 11.60 -1.89
N MET A 146 3.57 10.45 -1.25
CA MET A 146 4.63 9.55 -0.80
C MET A 146 5.51 9.10 -1.98
N SER A 147 4.91 8.71 -3.10
CA SER A 147 5.65 8.21 -4.27
C SER A 147 6.55 9.25 -4.91
N THR A 148 6.30 10.55 -4.71
CA THR A 148 7.24 11.60 -5.19
C THR A 148 8.56 11.60 -4.43
N GLY A 149 8.58 11.12 -3.18
CA GLY A 149 9.74 11.18 -2.29
C GLY A 149 10.15 12.60 -1.85
N VAL A 150 9.37 13.63 -2.17
CA VAL A 150 9.77 15.03 -1.96
C VAL A 150 9.90 15.39 -0.47
N VAL A 151 9.02 14.83 0.37
CA VAL A 151 9.01 15.10 1.82
C VAL A 151 10.30 14.60 2.44
N GLN A 152 10.77 13.43 2.01
CA GLN A 152 12.01 12.80 2.46
C GLN A 152 13.24 13.57 1.97
N ARG A 153 13.26 14.01 0.70
CA ARG A 153 14.41 14.73 0.12
C ARG A 153 14.55 16.15 0.67
N ARG A 154 13.44 16.86 0.83
CA ARG A 154 13.42 18.28 1.22
C ARG A 154 13.24 18.50 2.71
N MET A 155 12.94 17.44 3.48
CA MET A 155 12.60 17.51 4.90
C MET A 155 11.50 18.55 5.18
N TRP A 156 10.51 18.62 4.29
CA TRP A 156 9.46 19.61 4.39
C TRP A 156 8.54 19.37 5.58
N THR A 157 8.08 20.47 6.17
CA THR A 157 6.97 20.45 7.12
C THR A 157 5.63 20.38 6.40
N SER A 158 4.56 20.05 7.13
CA SER A 158 3.21 20.01 6.57
C SER A 158 2.74 21.35 6.02
N SER A 159 3.16 22.46 6.65
CA SER A 159 2.86 23.82 6.20
C SER A 159 3.60 24.18 4.90
N GLN A 160 4.87 23.81 4.78
CA GLN A 160 5.64 24.02 3.54
C GLN A 160 5.08 23.21 2.38
N LEU A 161 4.77 21.93 2.60
CA LEU A 161 4.15 21.10 1.57
C LEU A 161 2.77 21.64 1.17
N CYS A 162 1.95 22.07 2.14
CA CYS A 162 0.65 22.67 1.84
C CYS A 162 0.79 23.96 1.02
N ALA A 163 1.68 24.87 1.40
CA ALA A 163 1.94 26.11 0.67
C ALA A 163 2.41 25.82 -0.76
N ARG A 164 3.26 24.80 -0.96
CA ARG A 164 3.71 24.38 -2.30
C ARG A 164 2.54 23.85 -3.14
N LEU A 165 1.69 23.00 -2.57
CA LEU A 165 0.51 22.48 -3.28
C LEU A 165 -0.49 23.59 -3.63
N GLU A 166 -0.63 24.59 -2.78
CA GLU A 166 -1.46 25.77 -3.06
C GLU A 166 -0.87 26.65 -4.17
N ALA A 167 0.44 26.85 -4.20
CA ALA A 167 1.12 27.55 -5.28
C ALA A 167 0.94 26.82 -6.63
N LEU A 168 1.09 25.49 -6.63
CA LEU A 168 0.81 24.65 -7.80
C LEU A 168 -0.66 24.74 -8.24
N ASN A 169 -1.60 24.67 -7.29
CA ASN A 169 -3.03 24.84 -7.56
C ASN A 169 -3.33 26.19 -8.21
N SER A 170 -2.70 27.25 -7.71
CA SER A 170 -2.84 28.61 -8.21
C SER A 170 -2.28 28.75 -9.62
N ARG A 171 -1.10 28.19 -9.90
CA ARG A 171 -0.53 28.13 -11.25
C ARG A 171 -1.44 27.35 -12.21
N LEU A 172 -2.02 26.23 -11.78
CA LEU A 172 -2.97 25.48 -12.62
C LEU A 172 -4.23 26.29 -12.93
N SER A 173 -4.65 27.19 -12.03
CA SER A 173 -5.83 28.04 -12.26
C SER A 173 -5.64 29.05 -13.39
N THR A 174 -4.40 29.42 -13.72
CA THR A 174 -4.06 30.38 -14.79
C THR A 174 -3.93 29.71 -16.16
N LEU A 175 -3.96 28.38 -16.23
CA LEU A 175 -3.80 27.67 -17.49
C LEU A 175 -5.03 27.85 -18.41
N PRO A 176 -4.83 27.96 -19.73
CA PRO A 176 -5.93 28.01 -20.68
C PRO A 176 -6.69 26.69 -20.68
N ASN A 177 -7.97 26.71 -21.10
CA ASN A 177 -8.81 25.50 -21.16
C ASN A 177 -8.16 24.37 -21.97
N THR A 178 -7.37 24.73 -23.00
CA THR A 178 -6.68 23.79 -23.88
C THR A 178 -5.59 22.99 -23.18
N ALA A 179 -5.05 23.47 -22.06
CA ALA A 179 -4.07 22.75 -21.26
C ALA A 179 -4.65 21.52 -20.55
N PHE A 180 -5.98 21.48 -20.35
CA PHE A 180 -6.65 20.32 -19.75
C PHE A 180 -7.10 19.34 -20.82
N ALA A 181 -7.13 18.05 -20.48
CA ALA A 181 -7.66 17.00 -21.36
C ALA A 181 -9.10 17.31 -21.79
N VAL A 182 -9.46 16.97 -23.04
CA VAL A 182 -10.75 17.33 -23.66
C VAL A 182 -11.94 16.91 -22.78
N ASN A 183 -11.90 15.69 -22.23
CA ASN A 183 -12.94 15.14 -21.35
C ASN A 183 -13.05 15.85 -19.98
N ARG A 184 -12.12 16.74 -19.62
CA ARG A 184 -12.12 17.53 -18.38
C ARG A 184 -12.52 18.99 -18.60
N ARG A 185 -12.59 19.49 -19.84
CA ARG A 185 -12.89 20.90 -20.16
C ARG A 185 -14.33 21.33 -19.89
N GLY A 186 -15.25 20.38 -19.68
CA GLY A 186 -16.68 20.64 -19.44
C GLY A 186 -17.02 20.87 -17.96
N GLN A 187 -17.89 20.01 -17.42
CA GLN A 187 -18.40 20.11 -16.05
C GLN A 187 -17.28 20.07 -15.00
N ALA A 188 -16.21 19.29 -15.24
CA ALA A 188 -15.09 19.18 -14.32
C ALA A 188 -14.37 20.53 -14.14
N LEU A 189 -14.02 21.21 -15.24
CA LEU A 189 -13.40 22.53 -15.20
C LEU A 189 -14.31 23.60 -14.58
N ARG A 190 -15.62 23.58 -14.88
CA ARG A 190 -16.59 24.47 -14.23
C ARG A 190 -16.61 24.26 -12.71
N LYS A 191 -16.62 23.00 -12.26
CA LYS A 191 -16.57 22.66 -10.83
C LYS A 191 -15.25 23.10 -10.20
N ALA A 192 -14.12 22.86 -10.86
CA ALA A 192 -12.79 23.26 -10.41
C ALA A 192 -12.72 24.78 -10.17
N ARG A 193 -13.19 25.57 -11.15
CA ARG A 193 -13.27 27.03 -11.05
C ARG A 193 -14.17 27.50 -9.92
N GLY A 194 -15.37 26.94 -9.81
CA GLY A 194 -16.31 27.30 -8.74
C GLY A 194 -15.80 26.99 -7.33
N ALA A 195 -14.87 26.05 -7.19
CA ALA A 195 -14.25 25.69 -5.91
C ALA A 195 -12.82 26.24 -5.73
N GLY A 196 -12.23 26.88 -6.75
CA GLY A 196 -10.82 27.30 -6.74
C GLY A 196 -9.83 26.14 -6.63
N PHE A 197 -10.17 24.95 -7.11
CA PHE A 197 -9.37 23.73 -6.92
C PHE A 197 -9.11 23.01 -8.24
N PHE A 198 -7.84 22.96 -8.65
CA PHE A 198 -7.35 22.50 -9.94
C PHE A 198 -6.37 21.32 -9.84
N LEU A 199 -5.88 20.96 -8.65
CA LEU A 199 -4.98 19.79 -8.50
C LEU A 199 -5.62 18.48 -9.01
N GLY A 200 -6.94 18.32 -8.91
CA GLY A 200 -7.64 17.15 -9.47
C GLY A 200 -7.86 17.21 -10.99
N MET A 201 -7.43 18.27 -11.68
CA MET A 201 -7.60 18.43 -13.12
C MET A 201 -6.48 17.80 -13.94
N THR A 202 -5.31 17.58 -13.36
CA THR A 202 -4.16 16.91 -13.99
C THR A 202 -3.25 16.32 -12.90
N SER A 203 -2.46 15.30 -13.21
CA SER A 203 -1.43 14.75 -12.31
C SER A 203 -0.05 15.35 -12.55
N SER A 204 0.15 16.11 -13.63
CA SER A 204 1.45 16.70 -14.02
C SER A 204 2.10 17.59 -12.96
N TRP A 205 1.32 18.12 -12.01
CA TRP A 205 1.88 18.94 -10.92
C TRP A 205 2.68 18.11 -9.91
N LEU A 206 2.54 16.78 -9.88
CA LEU A 206 3.36 15.89 -9.06
C LEU A 206 4.83 15.93 -9.52
N ASP A 207 5.06 16.01 -10.83
CA ASP A 207 6.40 16.13 -11.41
C ASP A 207 7.03 17.50 -11.07
N ASP A 208 6.20 18.54 -11.07
CA ASP A 208 6.59 19.90 -10.68
C ASP A 208 6.68 20.10 -9.16
N LEU A 209 6.41 19.06 -8.35
CA LEU A 209 6.34 19.23 -6.90
C LEU A 209 7.71 19.59 -6.32
N ASP A 210 8.79 19.04 -6.89
CA ASP A 210 10.18 19.24 -6.46
C ASP A 210 10.95 20.31 -7.26
N ALA A 211 10.32 20.92 -8.27
CA ALA A 211 10.92 21.94 -9.14
C ALA A 211 11.01 23.32 -8.45
#